data_AF-A0A3S3VU25-F1
#
_entry.id   AF-A0A3S3VU25-F1
#
_cell.length_a   1.000
_cell.length_b   1.000
_cell.length_c   1.000
_cell.angle_alpha   90.00
_cell.angle_beta   90.00
_cell.angle_gamma   90.00
#
_symmetry.space_group_name_H-M   'P 1'
#
loop_
_entity.id
_entity.type
_entity.pdbx_description
1 polymer ?
#
loop_
_entity_poly.entity_id
_entity_poly.type
_entity_poly.pdbx_seq_one_letter_code
_entity_poly.pdbx_strand_id
1 'polypeptide(L)'
;MKIKNEMANWGPRSASYWMTLLIAAGIIIIGVRFMLVPRTGAAGFGIPLSSNLDLAFGRIKGIRDIFSGLALLPLLFFRMKKATAYVFTAAIIVPATDCLLVYLNNGPIMSQLIHGITVVYMAITSYILLRDTKKTTA
;
A
#
# COMPACT_ATOMS: atom_id res chain seq x y z
N MET A 1 -26.82 -27.84 -4.60
CA MET A 1 -26.63 -26.41 -4.27
C MET A 1 -25.68 -26.25 -3.08
N LYS A 2 -24.38 -26.50 -3.28
CA LYS A 2 -23.32 -26.40 -2.24
C LYS A 2 -22.28 -25.30 -2.52
N ILE A 3 -22.30 -24.72 -3.74
CA ILE A 3 -21.31 -23.73 -4.21
C ILE A 3 -21.36 -22.41 -3.42
N LYS A 4 -22.51 -22.06 -2.82
CA LYS A 4 -22.67 -20.77 -2.14
C LYS A 4 -22.02 -20.69 -0.75
N ASN A 5 -21.67 -21.81 -0.11
CA ASN A 5 -21.15 -21.81 1.27
C ASN A 5 -19.62 -21.91 1.38
N GLU A 6 -18.89 -22.15 0.28
CA GLU A 6 -17.43 -22.36 0.31
C GLU A 6 -16.62 -21.12 -0.12
N MET A 7 -17.29 -20.07 -0.63
CA MET A 7 -16.70 -18.73 -0.79
C MET A 7 -16.58 -18.06 0.59
N ALA A 8 -15.64 -18.55 1.38
CA ALA A 8 -15.46 -18.16 2.77
C ALA A 8 -15.39 -16.64 2.95
N ASN A 9 -16.33 -16.14 3.75
CA ASN A 9 -16.56 -14.79 4.29
C ASN A 9 -15.31 -14.01 4.75
N TRP A 10 -14.39 -13.68 3.85
CA TRP A 10 -13.35 -12.71 4.14
C TRP A 10 -13.97 -11.31 4.16
N GLY A 11 -13.73 -10.56 5.23
CA GLY A 11 -14.42 -9.32 5.52
C GLY A 11 -14.03 -8.78 6.90
N PRO A 12 -14.83 -7.90 7.50
CA PRO A 12 -14.47 -7.19 8.74
C PRO A 12 -14.18 -8.06 9.98
N ARG A 13 -14.50 -9.36 9.95
CA ARG A 13 -14.14 -10.29 11.03
C ARG A 13 -12.71 -10.85 10.90
N SER A 14 -12.03 -10.60 9.79
CA SER A 14 -10.68 -11.09 9.50
C SER A 14 -9.63 -10.03 9.82
N ALA A 15 -8.56 -10.42 10.52
CA ALA A 15 -7.44 -9.52 10.75
C ALA A 15 -6.84 -9.00 9.43
N SER A 16 -6.66 -9.87 8.43
CA SER A 16 -6.07 -9.46 7.14
C SER A 16 -6.92 -8.43 6.39
N TYR A 17 -8.24 -8.38 6.61
CA TYR A 17 -9.09 -7.33 6.06
C TYR A 17 -8.69 -5.95 6.59
N TRP A 18 -8.58 -5.81 7.92
CA TRP A 18 -8.19 -4.57 8.56
C TRP A 18 -6.73 -4.20 8.31
N MET A 19 -5.85 -5.20 8.23
CA MET A 19 -4.44 -4.97 7.89
C MET A 19 -4.29 -4.40 6.48
N THR A 20 -5.01 -4.94 5.50
CA THR A 20 -5.04 -4.40 4.14
C THR A 20 -5.68 -3.00 4.12
N LEU A 21 -6.78 -2.80 4.85
CA LEU A 21 -7.47 -1.51 4.91
C LEU A 21 -6.56 -0.42 5.49
N LEU A 22 -5.78 -0.74 6.53
CA LEU A 22 -4.83 0.18 7.15
C LEU A 22 -3.83 0.71 6.10
N ILE A 23 -3.27 -0.18 5.28
CA ILE A 23 -2.34 0.22 4.21
C ILE A 23 -3.05 1.02 3.12
N ALA A 24 -4.24 0.60 2.69
CA ALA A 24 -5.00 1.31 1.66
C ALA A 24 -5.37 2.73 2.10
N ALA A 25 -5.81 2.91 3.35
CA ALA A 25 -6.10 4.23 3.92
C ALA A 25 -4.82 5.05 4.14
N GLY A 26 -3.78 4.43 4.69
CA GLY A 26 -2.49 5.07 4.95
C GLY A 26 -1.86 5.64 3.67
N ILE A 27 -1.82 4.87 2.59
CA ILE A 27 -1.22 5.33 1.33
C ILE A 27 -2.04 6.45 0.68
N ILE A 28 -3.37 6.46 0.84
CA ILE A 28 -4.21 7.59 0.41
C ILE A 28 -3.85 8.86 1.19
N ILE A 29 -3.69 8.77 2.50
CA ILE A 29 -3.31 9.92 3.34
C ILE A 29 -1.94 10.47 2.91
N ILE A 30 -0.97 9.59 2.66
CA ILE A 30 0.35 9.99 2.15
C ILE A 30 0.22 10.65 0.77
N GLY A 31 -0.56 10.10 -0.13
CA GLY A 31 -0.79 10.67 -1.46
C GLY A 31 -1.46 12.05 -1.42
N VAL A 32 -2.46 12.23 -0.54
CA VAL A 32 -3.09 13.55 -0.29
C VAL A 32 -2.06 14.55 0.24
N ARG A 33 -1.18 14.13 1.16
CA ARG A 33 -0.09 15.00 1.64
C ARG A 33 0.85 15.42 0.51
N PHE A 34 1.21 14.51 -0.40
CA PHE A 34 2.02 14.83 -1.58
C PHE A 34 1.30 15.76 -2.57
N MET A 35 -0.04 15.73 -2.63
CA MET A 35 -0.82 16.67 -3.43
C MET A 35 -0.83 18.08 -2.87
N LEU A 36 -1.07 18.20 -1.57
CA LEU A 36 -1.25 19.49 -0.89
C LEU A 36 0.08 20.14 -0.53
N VAL A 37 1.03 19.36 -0.02
CA VAL A 37 2.32 19.85 0.50
C VAL A 37 3.50 18.99 -0.02
N PRO A 38 3.74 18.96 -1.35
CA PRO A 38 4.72 18.09 -1.99
C PRO A 38 6.15 18.25 -1.44
N ARG A 39 6.55 19.48 -1.07
CA ARG A 39 7.89 19.74 -0.50
C ARG A 39 8.14 18.94 0.77
N THR A 40 7.17 18.90 1.67
CA THR A 40 7.29 18.16 2.94
C THR A 40 7.26 16.65 2.72
N GLY A 41 6.49 16.17 1.73
CA GLY A 41 6.53 14.76 1.34
C GLY A 41 7.90 14.34 0.83
N ALA A 42 8.44 15.09 -0.13
CA ALA A 42 9.70 14.80 -0.79
C ALA A 42 10.93 14.98 0.13
N ALA A 43 10.87 15.88 1.10
CA ALA A 43 11.88 15.98 2.16
C ALA A 43 12.05 14.66 2.94
N GLY A 44 10.96 13.90 3.11
CA GLY A 44 11.01 12.57 3.71
C GLY A 44 11.83 11.55 2.91
N PHE A 45 12.05 11.80 1.61
CA PHE A 45 12.87 10.97 0.73
C PHE A 45 14.31 11.47 0.61
N GLY A 46 14.66 12.60 1.24
CA GLY A 46 15.94 13.28 0.96
C GLY A 46 15.98 13.98 -0.40
N ILE A 47 14.82 14.22 -1.03
CA ILE A 47 14.70 14.82 -2.37
C ILE A 47 14.07 16.21 -2.24
N PRO A 48 14.83 17.27 -1.94
CA PRO A 48 14.28 18.61 -1.79
C PRO A 48 13.73 19.12 -3.14
N LEU A 49 12.45 19.50 -3.16
CA LEU A 49 11.82 20.13 -4.32
C LEU A 49 12.04 21.65 -4.21
N SER A 50 12.57 22.26 -5.27
CA SER A 50 12.98 23.66 -5.30
C SER A 50 12.09 24.50 -6.23
N SER A 51 11.75 23.96 -7.40
CA SER A 51 11.02 24.65 -8.47
C SER A 51 9.53 24.28 -8.51
N ASN A 52 8.72 25.05 -9.25
CA ASN A 52 7.32 24.70 -9.51
C ASN A 52 7.17 23.41 -10.33
N LEU A 53 8.13 23.11 -11.20
CA LEU A 53 8.17 21.86 -11.96
C LEU A 53 8.38 20.66 -11.02
N ASP A 54 9.26 20.80 -10.03
CA ASP A 54 9.51 19.78 -9.00
C ASP A 54 8.23 19.49 -8.19
N LEU A 55 7.42 20.52 -7.90
CA LEU A 55 6.13 20.33 -7.22
C LEU A 55 5.16 19.47 -8.05
N ALA A 56 5.18 19.59 -9.37
CA ALA A 56 4.36 18.76 -10.24
C ALA A 56 4.76 17.28 -10.14
N PHE A 57 6.07 16.97 -10.05
CA PHE A 57 6.55 15.60 -9.79
C PHE A 57 6.08 15.06 -8.44
N GLY A 58 6.12 15.89 -7.39
CA GLY A 58 5.55 15.52 -6.09
C GLY A 58 4.06 15.15 -6.17
N ARG A 59 3.27 15.93 -6.93
CA ARG A 59 1.84 15.65 -7.17
C ARG A 59 1.60 14.41 -8.02
N ILE A 60 2.47 14.11 -8.99
CA ILE A 60 2.44 12.86 -9.76
C ILE A 60 2.63 11.65 -8.83
N LYS A 61 3.56 11.71 -7.88
CA LYS A 61 3.66 10.67 -6.84
C LYS A 61 2.37 10.63 -6.02
N GLY A 62 1.87 11.79 -5.59
CA GLY A 62 0.65 11.90 -4.79
C GLY A 62 -0.56 11.18 -5.40
N ILE A 63 -0.83 11.38 -6.70
CA ILE A 63 -1.98 10.72 -7.35
C ILE A 63 -1.80 9.20 -7.45
N ARG A 64 -0.57 8.72 -7.64
CA ARG A 64 -0.26 7.29 -7.73
C ARG A 64 -0.45 6.59 -6.39
N ASP A 65 -0.07 7.26 -5.29
CA ASP A 65 -0.28 6.77 -3.93
C ASP A 65 -1.80 6.71 -3.61
N ILE A 66 -2.56 7.76 -3.95
CA ILE A 66 -4.03 7.75 -3.83
C ILE A 66 -4.64 6.62 -4.66
N PHE A 67 -4.26 6.51 -5.92
CA PHE A 67 -4.76 5.47 -6.83
C PHE A 67 -4.48 4.07 -6.28
N SER A 68 -3.29 3.82 -5.72
CA SER A 68 -2.92 2.52 -5.16
C SER A 68 -3.86 2.09 -4.03
N GLY A 69 -4.22 3.02 -3.14
CA GLY A 69 -5.21 2.75 -2.10
C GLY A 69 -6.62 2.56 -2.67
N LEU A 70 -7.04 3.42 -3.61
CA LEU A 70 -8.33 3.31 -4.30
C LEU A 70 -8.46 2.02 -5.12
N ALA A 71 -7.38 1.45 -5.63
CA ALA A 71 -7.40 0.16 -6.32
C ALA A 71 -7.69 -1.01 -5.36
N LEU A 72 -7.27 -0.90 -4.10
CA LEU A 72 -7.53 -1.91 -3.07
C LEU A 72 -8.94 -1.80 -2.48
N LEU A 73 -9.44 -0.59 -2.21
CA LEU A 73 -10.71 -0.39 -1.48
C LEU A 73 -11.92 -1.14 -2.09
N PRO A 74 -12.17 -1.13 -3.42
CA PRO A 74 -13.24 -1.91 -4.03
C PRO A 74 -13.06 -3.41 -3.80
N LEU A 75 -11.83 -3.93 -3.85
CA LEU A 75 -11.56 -5.35 -3.60
C LEU A 75 -11.88 -5.73 -2.15
N LEU A 76 -11.63 -4.84 -1.19
CA LEU A 76 -12.09 -5.01 0.19
C LEU A 76 -13.62 -4.95 0.27
N PHE A 77 -14.23 -3.92 -0.31
CA PHE A 77 -15.68 -3.69 -0.22
C PHE A 77 -16.48 -4.86 -0.79
N PHE A 78 -16.09 -5.36 -1.97
CA PHE A 78 -16.69 -6.53 -2.62
C PHE A 78 -16.13 -7.86 -2.11
N ARG A 79 -15.27 -7.85 -1.08
CA ARG A 79 -14.72 -9.04 -0.41
C ARG A 79 -13.99 -10.01 -1.35
N MET A 80 -13.32 -9.47 -2.36
CA MET A 80 -12.59 -10.22 -3.39
C MET A 80 -11.21 -10.68 -2.89
N LYS A 81 -11.17 -11.52 -1.84
CA LYS A 81 -9.94 -11.90 -1.12
C LYS A 81 -8.78 -12.30 -2.04
N LYS A 82 -9.04 -13.18 -3.02
CA LYS A 82 -8.00 -13.67 -3.94
C LYS A 82 -7.40 -12.54 -4.78
N ALA A 83 -8.25 -11.64 -5.31
CA ALA A 83 -7.79 -10.47 -6.05
C ALA A 83 -7.01 -9.52 -5.14
N THR A 84 -7.52 -9.25 -3.93
CA THR A 84 -6.81 -8.45 -2.92
C THR A 84 -5.43 -9.05 -2.63
N ALA A 85 -5.33 -10.37 -2.46
CA ALA A 85 -4.07 -11.04 -2.17
C ALA A 85 -3.01 -10.75 -3.25
N TYR A 86 -3.36 -10.91 -4.52
CA TYR A 86 -2.41 -10.65 -5.62
C TYR A 86 -2.06 -9.17 -5.77
N VAL A 87 -3.06 -8.28 -5.79
CA VAL A 87 -2.84 -6.83 -5.94
C VAL A 87 -2.03 -6.28 -4.78
N PHE A 88 -2.36 -6.67 -3.55
CA PHE A 88 -1.65 -6.23 -2.35
C PHE A 88 -0.21 -6.76 -2.29
N THR A 89 0.01 -8.02 -2.69
CA THR A 89 1.37 -8.59 -2.78
C THR A 89 2.19 -7.86 -3.84
N ALA A 90 1.63 -7.60 -5.02
CA ALA A 90 2.30 -6.86 -6.07
C ALA A 90 2.65 -5.43 -5.63
N ALA A 91 1.78 -4.79 -4.85
CA ALA A 91 1.98 -3.43 -4.36
C ALA A 91 3.17 -3.28 -3.39
N ILE A 92 3.72 -4.39 -2.84
CA ILE A 92 4.92 -4.35 -1.97
C ILE A 92 6.12 -3.69 -2.66
N ILE A 93 6.20 -3.77 -4.00
CA ILE A 93 7.27 -3.11 -4.76
C ILE A 93 7.33 -1.61 -4.49
N VAL A 94 6.19 -0.96 -4.20
CA VAL A 94 6.12 0.48 -3.98
C VAL A 94 6.90 0.90 -2.72
N PRO A 95 6.55 0.45 -1.50
CA PRO A 95 7.33 0.80 -0.31
C PRO A 95 8.75 0.21 -0.33
N ALA A 96 9.00 -0.88 -1.05
CA ALA A 96 10.35 -1.41 -1.20
C ALA A 96 11.24 -0.45 -2.02
N THR A 97 10.74 0.04 -3.15
CA THR A 97 11.43 1.04 -3.96
C THR A 97 11.53 2.37 -3.22
N ASP A 98 10.48 2.80 -2.51
CA ASP A 98 10.53 4.02 -1.70
C ASP A 98 11.63 3.92 -0.62
N CYS A 99 11.73 2.79 0.09
CA CYS A 99 12.80 2.53 1.07
C CYS A 99 14.20 2.66 0.45
N LEU A 100 14.39 2.02 -0.72
CA LEU A 100 15.64 2.10 -1.46
C LEU A 100 15.97 3.53 -1.89
N LEU A 101 14.98 4.29 -2.38
CA LEU A 101 15.17 5.67 -2.78
C LEU A 101 15.54 6.56 -1.59
N VAL A 102 14.92 6.38 -0.41
CA VAL A 102 15.34 7.10 0.79
C VAL A 102 16.80 6.82 1.12
N TYR A 103 17.22 5.55 1.08
CA TYR A 103 18.60 5.16 1.32
C TYR A 103 19.58 5.80 0.32
N LEU A 104 19.29 5.67 -0.99
CA LEU A 104 20.15 6.18 -2.06
C LEU A 104 20.28 7.72 -2.05
N ASN A 105 19.27 8.43 -1.56
CA ASN A 105 19.27 9.89 -1.47
C ASN A 105 19.70 10.42 -0.09
N ASN A 106 20.26 9.57 0.78
CA ASN A 106 20.64 9.92 2.16
C ASN A 106 19.50 10.59 2.93
N GLY A 107 18.28 10.12 2.71
CA GLY A 107 17.09 10.61 3.38
C GLY A 107 17.04 10.23 4.86
N PRO A 108 16.08 10.79 5.62
CA PRO A 108 15.97 10.55 7.05
C PRO A 108 15.82 9.06 7.39
N ILE A 109 16.58 8.58 8.38
CA ILE A 109 16.52 7.17 8.84
C ILE A 109 15.10 6.76 9.24
N MET A 110 14.34 7.68 9.84
CA MET A 110 12.95 7.42 10.23
C MET A 110 12.06 7.12 9.02
N SER A 111 12.25 7.81 7.91
CA SER A 111 11.51 7.52 6.67
C SER A 111 11.89 6.14 6.13
N GLN A 112 13.18 5.80 6.13
CA GLN A 112 13.65 4.49 5.68
C GLN A 112 13.04 3.36 6.53
N LEU A 113 13.01 3.53 7.86
CA LEU A 113 12.39 2.59 8.78
C LEU A 113 10.88 2.44 8.52
N ILE A 114 10.16 3.54 8.31
CA ILE A 114 8.73 3.51 7.99
C ILE A 114 8.48 2.67 6.73
N HIS A 115 9.24 2.90 5.66
CA HIS A 115 9.09 2.13 4.42
C HIS A 115 9.49 0.66 4.61
N GLY A 116 10.60 0.38 5.27
CA GLY A 116 11.06 -0.99 5.54
C GLY A 116 10.06 -1.78 6.41
N ILE A 117 9.54 -1.18 7.48
CA ILE A 117 8.50 -1.79 8.32
C ILE A 117 7.22 -2.02 7.51
N THR A 118 6.85 -1.09 6.63
CA THR A 118 5.69 -1.24 5.74
C THR A 118 5.88 -2.45 4.81
N VAL A 119 7.06 -2.66 4.24
CA VAL A 119 7.37 -3.85 3.43
C VAL A 119 7.16 -5.13 4.24
N VAL A 120 7.74 -5.21 5.44
CA VAL A 120 7.60 -6.40 6.31
C VAL A 120 6.14 -6.65 6.68
N TYR A 121 5.42 -5.59 7.07
CA TYR A 121 4.00 -5.65 7.39
C TYR A 121 3.16 -6.16 6.21
N MET A 122 3.42 -5.65 5.01
CA MET A 122 2.71 -6.07 3.82
C MET A 122 3.06 -7.50 3.41
N ALA A 123 4.30 -7.94 3.59
CA ALA A 123 4.71 -9.33 3.32
C ALA A 123 3.99 -10.32 4.25
N ILE A 124 3.92 -10.01 5.56
CA ILE A 124 3.17 -10.82 6.55
C ILE A 124 1.69 -10.86 6.19
N THR A 125 1.10 -9.70 5.88
CA THR A 125 -0.31 -9.60 5.47
C THR A 125 -0.59 -10.41 4.21
N SER A 126 0.30 -10.33 3.21
CA SER A 126 0.21 -11.08 1.95
C SER A 126 0.26 -12.58 2.18
N TYR A 127 1.18 -13.05 3.03
CA TYR A 127 1.25 -14.46 3.42
C TYR A 127 -0.08 -14.94 4.04
N ILE A 128 -0.68 -14.15 4.94
CA ILE A 128 -1.98 -14.47 5.55
C ILE A 128 -3.12 -14.47 4.51
N LEU A 129 -3.13 -13.53 3.57
CA LEU A 129 -4.13 -13.48 2.50
C LEU A 129 -4.02 -14.70 1.57
N LEU A 130 -2.80 -15.09 1.19
CA LEU A 130 -2.54 -16.18 0.24
C LEU A 130 -2.73 -17.57 0.85
N ARG A 131 -2.29 -17.80 2.10
CA ARG A 131 -2.39 -19.12 2.75
C ARG A 131 -3.85 -19.60 2.82
N ASP A 132 -4.76 -18.69 3.11
CA ASP A 132 -6.17 -18.99 3.27
C ASP A 132 -6.86 -19.16 1.91
N THR A 133 -6.30 -18.57 0.84
CA THR A 133 -6.84 -18.68 -0.51
C THR A 133 -6.54 -20.05 -1.13
N LYS A 134 -5.36 -20.62 -0.85
CA LYS A 134 -4.98 -21.97 -1.33
C LYS A 134 -5.90 -23.07 -0.79
N LYS A 135 -6.40 -22.92 0.44
CA LYS A 135 -7.37 -23.86 1.04
C LYS A 135 -8.73 -23.88 0.35
N THR A 136 -9.05 -22.89 -0.48
CA THR A 136 -10.35 -22.81 -1.19
C THR A 136 -10.28 -23.45 -2.58
N THR A 137 -9.08 -23.71 -3.11
CA THR A 137 -8.88 -24.23 -4.47
C THR A 137 -8.43 -25.69 -4.54
N ALA A 138 -8.22 -26.35 -3.39
CA ALA A 138 -7.89 -27.77 -3.28
C ALA A 138 -9.06 -28.49 -2.62
#